data_AF-A0A0A3J0L4-F1
#
_entry.id   AF-A0A0A3J0L4-F1
#
_cell.length_a   1.000
_cell.length_b   1.000
_cell.length_c   1.000
_cell.angle_alpha   90.00
_cell.angle_beta   90.00
_cell.angle_gamma   90.00
#
_symmetry.space_group_name_H-M   'P 1'
#
loop_
_entity.id
_entity.type
_entity.pdbx_description
1 polymer ?
#
loop_
_entity_poly.entity_id
_entity_poly.type
_entity_poly.pdbx_seq_one_letter_code
_entity_poly.pdbx_strand_id
1 'polypeptide(L)' 'MFDKFWKLAISCSIGSILIVLGIIVQMPIIYQLIALVVGLIITCINLFAVTKYFLTSQK' A
#
# COMPACT_ATOMS: atom_id res chain seq x y z
N MET A 1 -17.78 -1.95 -11.21
CA MET A 1 -17.20 -2.74 -10.09
C MET A 1 -15.69 -2.89 -10.25
N PHE A 2 -15.19 -3.15 -11.45
CA PHE A 2 -13.75 -3.26 -11.79
C PHE A 2 -12.94 -1.97 -11.58
N ASP A 3 -13.48 -0.78 -11.89
CA ASP A 3 -12.73 0.49 -11.79
C ASP A 3 -12.25 0.82 -10.37
N LYS A 4 -13.02 0.43 -9.34
CA LYS A 4 -12.67 0.69 -7.94
C LYS A 4 -11.64 -0.31 -7.41
N PHE A 5 -11.75 -1.59 -7.78
CA PHE A 5 -10.74 -2.59 -7.46
C PHE A 5 -9.41 -2.29 -8.15
N TRP A 6 -9.46 -1.84 -9.40
CA TRP A 6 -8.28 -1.44 -10.14
C TRP A 6 -7.58 -0.25 -9.46
N LYS A 7 -8.33 0.75 -9.00
CA LYS A 7 -7.77 1.89 -8.25
C LYS A 7 -7.08 1.48 -6.94
N LEU A 8 -7.64 0.52 -6.19
CA LEU A 8 -7.01 0.01 -4.97
C LEU A 8 -5.81 -0.89 -5.25
N ALA A 9 -5.87 -1.75 -6.25
CA ALA A 9 -4.73 -2.58 -6.66
C ALA A 9 -3.56 -1.72 -7.17
N ILE A 10 -3.86 -0.66 -7.93
CA ILE A 10 -2.88 0.35 -8.37
C ILE A 10 -2.29 1.07 -7.14
N SER A 11 -3.12 1.51 -6.18
CA SER A 11 -2.63 2.16 -4.96
C SER A 11 -1.71 1.24 -4.13
N CYS A 12 -2.02 -0.06 -4.08
CA CYS A 12 -1.20 -1.05 -3.38
C CYS A 12 0.14 -1.29 -4.10
N SER A 13 0.13 -1.40 -5.43
CA SER A 13 1.34 -1.50 -6.25
C SER A 13 2.22 -0.25 -6.11
N ILE A 14 1.62 0.95 -6.13
CA ILE A 14 2.34 2.21 -5.91
C ILE A 14 2.98 2.25 -4.53
N GLY A 15 2.26 1.82 -3.49
CA GLY A 15 2.81 1.73 -2.12
C GLY A 15 4.01 0.79 -2.03
N SER A 16 3.94 -0.39 -2.66
CA SER A 16 5.05 -1.34 -2.70
C SER A 16 6.26 -0.80 -3.49
N ILE A 17 6.02 -0.13 -4.62
CA ILE A 17 7.08 0.53 -5.42
C ILE A 17 7.74 1.66 -4.63
N LEU A 18 6.97 2.43 -3.86
CA LEU A 18 7.50 3.49 -2.99
C LEU A 18 8.42 2.92 -1.90
N ILE A 19 8.03 1.78 -1.30
CA ILE A 19 8.85 1.07 -0.31
C ILE A 19 10.15 0.58 -0.96
N VAL A 20 10.07 -0.01 -2.16
CA VAL A 20 11.25 -0.49 -2.89
C VAL A 20 12.18 0.66 -3.28
N LEU A 21 11.64 1.79 -3.76
CA LEU A 21 12.44 3.00 -4.05
C LEU A 21 13.10 3.55 -2.78
N GLY A 22 12.40 3.56 -1.64
CA GLY A 22 12.97 3.95 -0.35
C GLY A 22 14.10 3.03 0.11
N ILE A 23 14.11 1.76 -0.33
CA ILE A 23 15.17 0.80 -0.02
C ILE A 23 16.37 0.93 -0.98
N ILE A 24 16.11 1.20 -2.26
CA ILE A 24 17.15 1.28 -3.31
C ILE A 24 17.92 2.60 -3.25
N VAL A 25 17.24 3.70 -2.91
CA VAL A 25 17.92 4.99 -2.73
C VAL A 25 18.75 4.90 -1.45
N GLN A 26 20.07 5.07 -1.57
CA GLN A 26 21.00 5.14 -0.44
C GLN A 26 20.70 6.40 0.41
N MET A 27 19.69 6.32 1.25
CA MET A 27 19.36 7.30 2.26
C MET A 27 19.85 6.84 3.65
N PRO A 28 19.98 7.76 4.62
CA PRO A 28 20.29 7.38 5.99
C PRO A 28 19.21 6.41 6.52
N ILE A 29 19.66 5.36 7.20
CA ILE A 29 18.83 4.24 7.71
C ILE A 29 17.56 4.70 8.45
N ILE A 30 17.62 5.84 9.15
CA ILE A 30 16.49 6.40 9.89
C ILE A 30 15.35 6.80 8.95
N TYR A 31 15.65 7.48 7.84
CA TYR A 31 14.64 7.92 6.87
C TYR A 31 14.06 6.73 6.10
N GLN A 32 14.88 5.72 5.81
CA GLN A 32 14.44 4.48 5.18
C GLN A 32 13.46 3.71 6.07
N LEU A 33 13.73 3.63 7.38
CA LEU A 33 12.84 2.97 8.35
C LEU A 33 11.50 3.70 8.48
N ILE A 34 11.52 5.04 8.53
CA ILE A 34 10.30 5.86 8.58
C ILE A 34 9.47 5.66 7.30
N ALA A 35 10.11 5.74 6.12
CA ALA A 35 9.43 5.53 4.83
C ALA A 35 8.80 4.13 4.74
N LEU A 36 9.50 3.12 5.26
CA LEU A 36 9.03 1.73 5.27
C LEU A 36 7.82 1.54 6.20
N VAL A 37 7.87 2.11 7.41
CA VAL A 37 6.75 2.09 8.36
C VAL A 37 5.53 2.81 7.79
N VAL A 38 5.71 4.00 7.21
CA VAL A 38 4.62 4.77 6.59
C VAL A 38 4.01 4.02 5.40
N GLY A 39 4.85 3.45 4.53
CA GLY A 39 4.39 2.64 3.39
C GLY A 39 3.61 1.41 3.83
N LEU A 40 4.06 0.74 4.89
CA LEU A 40 3.39 -0.44 5.45
C LEU A 40 2.01 -0.09 6.03
N ILE A 41 1.90 1.01 6.77
CA ILE A 41 0.62 1.48 7.32
C ILE A 41 -0.38 1.79 6.21
N ILE A 42 0.03 2.53 5.18
CA ILE A 42 -0.84 2.88 4.05
C ILE A 42 -1.29 1.61 3.31
N THR A 43 -0.38 0.66 3.12
CA THR A 43 -0.68 -0.63 2.48
C THR A 43 -1.68 -1.43 3.31
N CYS A 44 -1.48 -1.55 4.63
CA CYS A 44 -2.41 -2.22 5.54
C CYS A 44 -3.81 -1.59 5.54
N ILE A 45 -3.91 -0.26 5.58
CA ILE A 45 -5.21 0.44 5.55
C ILE A 45 -5.95 0.17 4.24
N ASN A 46 -5.25 0.24 3.10
CA ASN A 46 -5.82 -0.07 1.80
C ASN A 46 -6.29 -1.53 1.73
N LEU A 47 -5.49 -2.48 2.20
CA LEU A 47 -5.79 -3.90 2.17
C LEU A 47 -6.97 -4.26 3.09
N PHE A 48 -7.07 -3.60 4.25
CA PHE A 48 -8.19 -3.74 5.17
C PHE A 48 -9.48 -3.17 4.57
N ALA A 49 -9.40 -2.01 3.91
CA ALA A 49 -10.53 -1.45 3.17
C ALA A 49 -11.01 -2.40 2.06
N VAL A 50 -10.09 -2.91 1.21
CA VAL A 50 -10.41 -3.91 0.17
C VAL A 50 -11.13 -5.11 0.78
N THR A 51 -10.56 -5.68 1.85
CA THR A 51 -11.10 -6.89 2.48
C THR A 51 -12.51 -6.67 3.02
N LYS A 52 -12.75 -5.53 3.69
CA LYS A 52 -14.10 -5.16 4.17
C LYS A 52 -15.10 -5.00 3.02
N TYR A 53 -14.69 -4.34 1.94
CA TYR A 53 -15.56 -4.16 0.77
C TYR A 53 -15.84 -5.49 0.06
N PHE A 54 -14.87 -6.39 -0.04
CA PHE A 54 -15.06 -7.70 -0.64
C PHE A 54 -16.04 -8.55 0.18
N LEU A 55 -15.90 -8.54 1.51
CA LEU A 55 -16.81 -9.23 2.42
C LEU A 55 -18.22 -8.64 2.40
N THR A 56 -18.35 -7.32 2.24
CA THR A 56 -19.69 -6.68 2.16
C THR A 56 -20.36 -6.89 0.81
N SER A 57 -19.58 -7.05 -0.27
CA SER A 57 -20.11 -7.19 -1.64
C SER A 57 -20.49 -8.61 -2.02
N GLN A 58 -20.17 -9.60 -1.17
CA GLN A 58 -20.55 -11.01 -1.32
C GLN A 58 -21.87 -11.35 -0.57
N LYS A 59 -22.57 -10.35 -0.04
CA LYS A 59 -23.82 -10.51 0.72
C LYS A 59 -24.97 -9.83 -0.01
#